data_AF-A0A961VDI0-F1
#
_entry.id   AF-A0A961VDI0-F1
#
_cell.length_a   1.000
_cell.length_b   1.000
_cell.length_c   1.000
_cell.angle_alpha   90.00
_cell.angle_beta   90.00
_cell.angle_gamma   90.00
#
_symmetry.space_group_name_H-M   'P 1'
#
loop_
_entity.id
_entity.type
_entity.pdbx_description
1 polymer ?
#
loop_
_entity_poly.entity_id
_entity_poly.type
_entity_poly.pdbx_seq_one_letter_code
_entity_poly.pdbx_strand_id
1 'polypeptide(L)'
;ATIGENMTLRRAGMLSVGSGAIAGYVHGAAAEGLGRIGVIVALESAGDADKLTQLGKQIAMHVAATSPLAATSDELDPEVVARERAIFAEQARESGKPDNIIEKMVEGRIRKYFQEVVLIEQAFVIDPDKTVAAAIKDAEAGVGAPIKLTGFVRFALGEGIEKEEDDFAAEVAAMSGKA
;
A
#
# COMPACT_ATOMS: atom_id res chain seq x y z
N ALA A 1 11.90 22.79 27.17
CA ALA A 1 11.02 22.26 26.11
C ALA A 1 9.74 21.74 26.76
N THR A 2 8.60 21.78 26.07
CA THR A 2 7.27 21.51 26.67
C THR A 2 6.92 20.02 26.76
N ILE A 3 7.35 19.20 25.80
CA ILE A 3 6.91 17.80 25.67
C ILE A 3 7.90 16.80 26.31
N GLY A 4 9.21 17.07 26.23
CA GLY A 4 10.22 16.19 26.83
C GLY A 4 10.50 14.89 26.06
N GLU A 5 9.88 14.69 24.90
CA GLU A 5 10.11 13.54 24.01
C GLU A 5 10.93 13.95 22.77
N ASN A 6 11.61 12.99 22.15
CA ASN A 6 12.30 13.20 20.89
C ASN A 6 11.29 13.32 19.74
N MET A 7 11.20 14.50 19.13
CA MET A 7 10.29 14.78 18.03
C MET A 7 11.07 15.15 16.76
N THR A 8 10.89 14.37 15.70
CA THR A 8 11.57 14.59 14.41
C THR A 8 10.60 14.46 13.24
N LEU A 9 10.75 15.31 12.22
CA LEU A 9 10.13 15.09 10.92
C LEU A 9 10.90 13.99 10.19
N ARG A 10 10.39 12.76 10.22
CA ARG A 10 11.08 11.61 9.63
C ARG A 10 11.01 11.55 8.10
N ARG A 11 9.82 11.80 7.54
CA ARG A 11 9.55 11.68 6.10
C ARG A 11 8.39 12.55 5.66
N ALA A 12 8.40 12.95 4.40
CA ALA A 12 7.33 13.66 3.72
C ALA A 12 7.14 13.05 2.33
N GLY A 13 5.90 13.10 1.83
CA GLY A 13 5.56 12.69 0.47
C GLY A 13 4.52 13.66 -0.09
N MET A 14 4.53 13.86 -1.40
CA MET A 14 3.67 14.80 -2.09
C MET A 14 3.21 14.20 -3.41
N LEU A 15 1.96 14.47 -3.76
CA LEU A 15 1.39 14.17 -5.08
C LEU A 15 0.87 15.47 -5.69
N SER A 16 0.81 15.51 -7.01
CA SER A 16 0.27 16.64 -7.77
C SER A 16 -0.46 16.13 -9.02
N VAL A 17 -1.60 16.72 -9.32
CA VAL A 17 -2.34 16.50 -10.58
C VAL A 17 -2.67 17.84 -11.20
N GLY A 18 -2.57 17.94 -12.53
CA GLY A 18 -2.92 19.17 -13.26
C GLY A 18 -4.43 19.43 -13.29
N SER A 19 -5.21 18.35 -13.51
CA SER A 19 -6.67 18.34 -13.45
C SER A 19 -7.14 17.04 -12.81
N GLY A 20 -8.09 17.13 -11.88
CA GLY A 20 -8.64 15.97 -11.18
C GLY A 20 -8.74 16.21 -9.68
N ALA A 21 -8.41 15.19 -8.86
CA ALA A 21 -8.50 15.29 -7.41
C ALA A 21 -7.36 14.54 -6.69
N ILE A 22 -6.96 15.07 -5.54
CA ILE A 22 -6.15 14.35 -4.54
C ILE A 22 -7.03 14.09 -3.34
N ALA A 23 -7.24 12.82 -3.01
CA ALA A 23 -8.06 12.39 -1.89
C ALA A 23 -7.18 11.77 -0.80
N GLY A 24 -7.53 12.04 0.46
CA GLY A 24 -6.80 11.52 1.62
C GLY A 24 -7.65 10.59 2.49
N TYR A 25 -6.99 9.65 3.17
CA TYR A 25 -7.58 8.82 4.21
C TYR A 25 -6.60 8.63 5.38
N VAL A 26 -7.12 8.75 6.60
CA VAL A 26 -6.39 8.50 7.84
C VAL A 26 -7.04 7.35 8.58
N HIS A 27 -6.28 6.28 8.83
CA HIS A 27 -6.71 5.13 9.60
C HIS A 27 -6.19 5.18 11.04
N GLY A 28 -7.03 4.75 11.99
CA GLY A 28 -6.70 4.80 13.42
C GLY A 28 -6.47 6.24 13.89
N ALA A 29 -7.44 7.12 13.60
CA ALA A 29 -7.36 8.54 13.95
C ALA A 29 -7.28 8.72 15.48
N ALA A 30 -6.30 9.51 15.92
CA ALA A 30 -6.14 9.96 17.30
C ALA A 30 -6.66 11.39 17.49
N ALA A 31 -6.56 12.21 16.44
CA ALA A 31 -7.12 13.56 16.35
C ALA A 31 -7.38 13.90 14.87
N GLU A 32 -7.96 15.07 14.60
CA GLU A 32 -8.13 15.56 13.23
C GLU A 32 -6.76 15.64 12.52
N GLY A 33 -6.65 14.99 11.36
CA GLY A 33 -5.40 14.92 10.59
C GLY A 33 -4.29 14.06 11.20
N LEU A 34 -4.53 13.38 12.32
CA LEU A 34 -3.53 12.56 13.03
C LEU A 34 -4.03 11.13 13.20
N GLY A 35 -3.24 10.15 12.76
CA GLY A 35 -3.55 8.74 12.94
C GLY A 35 -2.37 7.82 12.71
N ARG A 36 -2.62 6.50 12.79
CA ARG A 36 -1.58 5.47 12.64
C ARG A 36 -1.17 5.25 11.19
N ILE A 37 -2.08 5.44 10.24
CA ILE A 37 -1.78 5.32 8.80
C ILE A 37 -2.37 6.53 8.09
N GLY A 38 -1.58 7.20 7.27
CA GLY A 38 -2.01 8.26 6.37
C GLY A 38 -1.81 7.84 4.91
N VAL A 39 -2.82 8.08 4.08
CA VAL A 39 -2.78 7.79 2.65
C VAL A 39 -3.28 9.00 1.87
N ILE A 40 -2.61 9.32 0.77
CA ILE A 40 -3.11 10.21 -0.28
C ILE A 40 -3.10 9.46 -1.62
N VAL A 41 -4.12 9.70 -2.45
CA VAL A 41 -4.28 9.11 -3.78
C VAL A 41 -4.55 10.24 -4.78
N ALA A 42 -3.89 10.18 -5.93
CA ALA A 42 -3.99 11.18 -6.98
C ALA A 42 -4.70 10.61 -8.22
N LEU A 43 -5.84 11.20 -8.58
CA LEU A 43 -6.63 10.85 -9.75
C LEU A 43 -6.61 12.02 -10.74
N GLU A 44 -6.17 11.77 -11.95
CA GLU A 44 -6.20 12.71 -13.07
C GLU A 44 -7.45 12.46 -13.91
N SER A 45 -8.23 13.53 -14.13
CA SER A 45 -9.44 13.50 -14.97
C SER A 45 -9.93 14.92 -15.24
N ALA A 46 -10.70 15.09 -16.31
CA ALA A 46 -11.44 16.34 -16.61
C ALA A 46 -12.88 16.33 -16.07
N GLY A 47 -13.28 15.26 -15.38
CA GLY A 47 -14.65 15.08 -14.88
C GLY A 47 -14.91 15.74 -13.54
N ASP A 48 -16.03 15.35 -12.95
CA ASP A 48 -16.56 15.87 -11.67
C ASP A 48 -15.60 15.62 -10.50
N ALA A 49 -15.07 16.72 -9.94
CA ALA A 49 -14.06 16.69 -8.87
C ALA A 49 -14.57 16.10 -7.54
N ASP A 50 -15.85 16.27 -7.21
CA ASP A 50 -16.42 15.75 -5.96
C ASP A 50 -16.55 14.23 -6.04
N LYS A 51 -16.99 13.70 -7.19
CA LYS A 51 -17.03 12.26 -7.43
C LYS A 51 -15.64 11.63 -7.49
N LEU A 52 -14.67 12.32 -8.10
CA LEU A 52 -13.27 11.90 -8.06
C LEU A 52 -12.73 11.84 -6.63
N THR A 53 -13.05 12.82 -5.80
CA THR A 53 -12.63 12.85 -4.39
C THR A 53 -13.24 11.69 -3.60
N GLN A 54 -14.50 11.36 -3.84
CA GLN A 54 -15.16 10.22 -3.20
C GLN A 54 -14.53 8.88 -3.61
N LEU A 55 -14.31 8.67 -4.91
CA LEU A 55 -13.62 7.48 -5.42
C LEU A 55 -12.19 7.39 -4.86
N GLY A 56 -11.43 8.49 -4.92
CA GLY A 56 -10.07 8.57 -4.39
C GLY A 56 -10.00 8.23 -2.91
N LYS A 57 -10.98 8.64 -2.10
CA LYS A 57 -11.07 8.28 -0.69
C LYS A 57 -11.26 6.78 -0.49
N GLN A 58 -12.11 6.14 -1.28
CA GLN A 58 -12.31 4.69 -1.24
C GLN A 58 -11.03 3.93 -1.65
N ILE A 59 -10.32 4.40 -2.68
CA ILE A 59 -9.03 3.85 -3.08
C ILE A 59 -7.99 4.07 -1.97
N ALA A 60 -7.96 5.23 -1.31
CA ALA A 60 -7.05 5.50 -0.20
C ALA A 60 -7.32 4.58 1.00
N MET A 61 -8.58 4.25 1.28
CA MET A 61 -8.95 3.23 2.28
C MET A 61 -8.43 1.85 1.91
N HIS A 62 -8.57 1.46 0.64
CA HIS A 62 -8.05 0.20 0.14
C HIS A 62 -6.52 0.14 0.28
N VAL A 63 -5.80 1.16 -0.17
CA VAL A 63 -4.34 1.27 -0.01
C VAL A 63 -3.91 1.17 1.45
N ALA A 64 -4.65 1.80 2.37
CA ALA A 64 -4.34 1.71 3.80
C ALA A 64 -4.39 0.26 4.30
N ALA A 65 -5.36 -0.52 3.80
CA ALA A 65 -5.61 -1.91 4.19
C ALA A 65 -4.68 -2.92 3.50
N THR A 66 -4.38 -2.75 2.21
CA THR A 66 -3.62 -3.74 1.40
C THR A 66 -2.15 -3.42 1.26
N SER A 67 -1.72 -2.19 1.53
CA SER A 67 -0.31 -1.76 1.46
C SER A 67 0.39 -2.17 0.14
N PRO A 68 -0.18 -1.84 -1.04
CA PRO A 68 0.43 -2.17 -2.32
C PRO A 68 1.84 -1.57 -2.43
N LEU A 69 2.70 -2.23 -3.19
CA LEU A 69 4.07 -1.79 -3.45
C LEU A 69 4.15 -0.80 -4.64
N ALA A 70 3.19 -0.86 -5.56
CA ALA A 70 3.17 -0.05 -6.77
C ALA A 70 1.73 0.30 -7.20
N ALA A 71 1.53 1.45 -7.86
CA ALA A 71 0.20 1.78 -8.37
C ALA A 71 -0.12 0.94 -9.61
N THR A 72 0.87 0.81 -10.49
CA THR A 72 0.82 0.02 -11.73
C THR A 72 1.95 -0.99 -11.79
N SER A 73 1.82 -2.00 -12.65
CA SER A 73 2.81 -3.08 -12.78
C SER A 73 4.17 -2.55 -13.27
N ASP A 74 4.17 -1.47 -14.05
CA ASP A 74 5.38 -0.81 -14.58
C ASP A 74 6.16 -0.02 -13.51
N GLU A 75 5.50 0.34 -12.39
CA GLU A 75 6.12 1.03 -11.26
C GLU A 75 6.77 0.07 -10.25
N LEU A 76 6.57 -1.24 -10.41
CA LEU A 76 7.12 -2.24 -9.50
C LEU A 76 8.61 -2.43 -9.76
N ASP A 77 9.42 -2.41 -8.70
CA ASP A 77 10.86 -2.61 -8.80
C ASP A 77 11.19 -3.96 -9.47
N PRO A 78 11.90 -3.95 -10.62
CA PRO A 78 12.29 -5.18 -11.31
C PRO A 78 13.11 -6.14 -10.44
N GLU A 79 13.89 -5.64 -9.48
CA GLU A 79 14.66 -6.48 -8.55
C GLU A 79 13.76 -7.22 -7.56
N VAL A 80 12.66 -6.62 -7.14
CA VAL A 80 11.65 -7.30 -6.31
C VAL A 80 11.00 -8.43 -7.10
N VAL A 81 10.62 -8.17 -8.35
CA VAL A 81 10.02 -9.19 -9.24
C VAL A 81 10.98 -10.34 -9.52
N ALA A 82 12.26 -10.04 -9.81
CA ALA A 82 13.27 -11.05 -10.07
C ALA A 82 13.53 -11.95 -8.85
N ARG A 83 13.57 -11.36 -7.66
CA ARG A 83 13.74 -12.08 -6.39
C ARG A 83 12.58 -13.03 -6.13
N GLU A 84 11.35 -12.56 -6.23
CA GLU A 84 10.16 -13.40 -6.03
C GLU A 84 10.07 -14.52 -7.08
N ARG A 85 10.44 -14.23 -8.33
CA ARG A 85 10.53 -15.25 -9.38
C ARG A 85 11.53 -16.34 -9.03
N ALA A 86 12.70 -15.99 -8.50
CA ALA A 86 13.70 -16.96 -8.08
C ALA A 86 13.18 -17.83 -6.92
N ILE A 87 12.50 -17.23 -5.94
CA ILE A 87 11.87 -17.94 -4.82
C ILE A 87 10.83 -18.94 -5.33
N PHE A 88 9.93 -18.52 -6.22
CA PHE A 88 8.91 -19.42 -6.78
C PHE A 88 9.51 -20.51 -7.67
N ALA A 89 10.59 -20.21 -8.41
CA ALA A 89 11.30 -21.21 -9.20
C ALA A 89 11.92 -22.29 -8.32
N GLU A 90 12.53 -21.90 -7.20
CA GLU A 90 13.10 -22.85 -6.24
C GLU A 90 12.02 -23.74 -5.62
N GLN A 91 10.93 -23.13 -5.12
CA GLN A 91 9.76 -23.86 -4.61
C GLN A 91 9.16 -24.83 -5.65
N ALA A 92 9.14 -24.45 -6.92
CA ALA A 92 8.59 -25.29 -7.97
C ALA A 92 9.52 -26.47 -8.34
N ARG A 93 10.84 -26.31 -8.25
CA ARG A 93 11.82 -27.41 -8.48
C ARG A 93 11.67 -28.52 -7.45
N GLU A 94 11.36 -28.18 -6.20
CA GLU A 94 11.10 -29.17 -5.14
C GLU A 94 9.91 -30.09 -5.46
N SER A 95 9.03 -29.71 -6.39
CA SER A 95 7.89 -30.54 -6.80
C SER A 95 8.24 -31.73 -7.70
N GLY A 96 9.48 -31.81 -8.20
CA GLY A 96 9.95 -32.92 -9.06
C GLY A 96 9.26 -33.00 -10.43
N LYS A 97 8.54 -31.95 -10.84
CA LYS A 97 7.84 -31.88 -12.13
C LYS A 97 8.81 -31.51 -13.27
N PRO A 98 8.45 -31.80 -14.54
CA PRO A 98 9.25 -31.37 -15.68
C PRO A 98 9.36 -29.83 -15.80
N ASP A 99 10.47 -29.35 -16.38
CA ASP A 99 10.79 -27.92 -16.49
C ASP A 99 9.69 -27.07 -17.12
N ASN A 100 9.02 -27.58 -18.15
CA ASN A 100 7.92 -26.88 -18.82
C ASN A 100 6.68 -26.71 -17.92
N ILE A 101 6.49 -27.58 -16.93
CA ILE A 101 5.43 -27.45 -15.92
C ILE A 101 5.87 -26.50 -14.82
N ILE A 102 7.14 -26.56 -14.41
CA ILE A 102 7.74 -25.63 -13.45
C ILE A 102 7.61 -24.19 -13.95
N GLU A 103 7.95 -23.93 -15.20
CA GLU A 103 7.87 -22.58 -15.79
C GLU A 103 6.44 -22.02 -15.73
N LYS A 104 5.43 -22.82 -16.10
CA LYS A 104 4.02 -22.45 -15.99
C LYS A 104 3.57 -22.21 -14.55
N MET A 105 4.09 -23.00 -13.60
CA MET A 105 3.79 -22.80 -12.17
C MET A 105 4.35 -21.48 -11.67
N VAL A 106 5.60 -21.15 -12.03
CA VAL A 106 6.24 -19.89 -11.67
C VAL A 106 5.50 -18.70 -12.28
N GLU A 107 5.11 -18.78 -13.55
CA GLU A 107 4.34 -17.73 -14.21
C GLU A 107 3.00 -17.47 -13.50
N GLY A 108 2.26 -18.54 -13.16
CA GLY A 108 1.01 -18.41 -12.40
C GLY A 108 1.20 -17.78 -11.02
N ARG A 109 2.29 -18.12 -10.31
CA ARG A 109 2.62 -17.54 -9.01
C ARG A 109 3.02 -16.07 -9.11
N ILE A 110 3.79 -15.71 -10.14
CA ILE A 110 4.14 -14.31 -10.42
C ILE A 110 2.89 -13.50 -10.75
N ARG A 111 1.98 -14.02 -11.56
CA ARG A 111 0.71 -13.33 -11.82
C ARG A 111 -0.10 -13.09 -10.54
N LYS A 112 -0.16 -14.07 -9.63
CA LYS A 112 -0.81 -13.90 -8.32
C LYS A 112 -0.10 -12.86 -7.45
N TYR A 113 1.23 -12.84 -7.48
CA TYR A 113 2.02 -11.85 -6.75
C TYR A 113 1.70 -10.43 -7.21
N PHE A 114 1.57 -10.19 -8.53
CA PHE A 114 1.17 -8.89 -9.06
C PHE A 114 -0.23 -8.47 -8.55
N GLN A 115 -1.20 -9.40 -8.52
CA GLN A 115 -2.52 -9.17 -7.94
C GLN A 115 -2.49 -8.86 -6.43
N GLU A 116 -1.40 -9.21 -5.73
CA GLU A 116 -1.24 -8.93 -4.29
C GLU A 116 -0.52 -7.60 -4.03
N VAL A 117 0.36 -7.14 -4.94
CA VAL A 117 1.23 -5.97 -4.67
C VAL A 117 1.02 -4.77 -5.59
N VAL A 118 0.31 -4.94 -6.72
CA VAL A 118 0.00 -3.87 -7.67
C VAL A 118 -1.43 -3.40 -7.46
N LEU A 119 -1.60 -2.13 -7.07
CA LEU A 119 -2.89 -1.56 -6.68
C LEU A 119 -3.99 -1.78 -7.72
N ILE A 120 -3.74 -1.50 -9.00
CA ILE A 120 -4.76 -1.65 -10.04
C ILE A 120 -5.18 -3.12 -10.28
N GLU A 121 -4.34 -4.08 -9.92
CA GLU A 121 -4.60 -5.52 -10.07
C GLU A 121 -5.28 -6.15 -8.85
N GLN A 122 -5.24 -5.48 -7.70
CA GLN A 122 -5.84 -5.95 -6.45
C GLN A 122 -7.37 -6.00 -6.54
N ALA A 123 -7.95 -7.01 -5.89
CA ALA A 123 -9.39 -7.06 -5.62
C ALA A 123 -9.77 -5.91 -4.67
N PHE A 124 -10.78 -5.13 -5.04
CA PHE A 124 -11.08 -3.89 -4.36
C PHE A 124 -11.77 -4.17 -3.02
N VAL A 125 -11.22 -3.65 -1.93
CA VAL A 125 -11.70 -3.95 -0.56
C VAL A 125 -13.17 -3.51 -0.35
N ILE A 126 -13.61 -2.49 -1.08
CA ILE A 126 -14.99 -1.98 -1.02
C ILE A 126 -15.96 -2.86 -1.84
N ASP A 127 -15.48 -3.44 -2.93
CA ASP A 127 -16.25 -4.33 -3.83
C ASP A 127 -15.32 -5.45 -4.34
N PRO A 128 -15.18 -6.56 -3.58
CA PRO A 128 -14.20 -7.60 -3.88
C PRO A 128 -14.45 -8.37 -5.18
N ASP A 129 -15.63 -8.22 -5.78
CA ASP A 129 -15.97 -8.83 -7.08
C ASP A 129 -15.22 -8.16 -8.25
N LYS A 130 -14.58 -7.01 -8.00
CA LYS A 130 -13.89 -6.20 -9.00
C LYS A 130 -12.47 -5.89 -8.58
N THR A 131 -11.60 -5.66 -9.56
CA THR A 131 -10.30 -5.06 -9.29
C THR A 131 -10.43 -3.55 -9.10
N VAL A 132 -9.41 -2.92 -8.52
CA VAL A 132 -9.34 -1.45 -8.44
C VAL A 132 -9.39 -0.82 -9.83
N ALA A 133 -8.72 -1.40 -10.83
CA ALA A 133 -8.82 -0.94 -12.23
C ALA A 133 -10.27 -0.96 -12.75
N ALA A 134 -11.00 -2.04 -12.49
CA ALA A 134 -12.39 -2.16 -12.91
C ALA A 134 -13.29 -1.15 -12.16
N ALA A 135 -13.08 -0.95 -10.86
CA ALA A 135 -13.79 0.06 -10.09
C ALA A 135 -13.55 1.49 -10.61
N ILE A 136 -12.31 1.83 -10.97
CA ILE A 136 -11.98 3.11 -11.62
C ILE A 136 -12.71 3.23 -12.96
N LYS A 137 -12.68 2.17 -13.77
CA LYS A 137 -13.30 2.17 -15.09
C LYS A 137 -14.82 2.36 -15.02
N ASP A 138 -15.48 1.67 -14.10
CA ASP A 138 -16.92 1.78 -13.87
C ASP A 138 -17.33 3.18 -13.41
N ALA A 139 -16.46 3.88 -12.66
CA ALA A 139 -16.72 5.22 -12.17
C ALA A 139 -16.65 6.31 -13.27
N GLU A 140 -15.96 6.07 -14.39
CA GLU A 140 -15.77 7.07 -15.46
C GLU A 140 -17.10 7.62 -15.99
N ALA A 141 -18.13 6.78 -16.12
CA ALA A 141 -19.44 7.20 -16.62
C ALA A 141 -20.14 8.18 -15.65
N GLY A 142 -20.01 7.95 -14.33
CA GLY A 142 -20.58 8.83 -13.31
C GLY A 142 -19.79 10.12 -13.13
N VAL A 143 -18.46 10.05 -13.29
CA VAL A 143 -17.53 11.19 -13.25
C VAL A 143 -17.64 12.06 -14.51
N GLY A 144 -18.00 11.46 -15.65
CA GLY A 144 -18.20 12.14 -16.93
C GLY A 144 -16.93 12.29 -17.79
N ALA A 145 -15.83 11.63 -17.42
CA ALA A 145 -14.57 11.64 -18.16
C ALA A 145 -13.71 10.42 -17.79
N PRO A 146 -12.71 10.05 -18.62
CA PRO A 146 -11.73 9.03 -18.27
C PRO A 146 -10.99 9.37 -16.97
N ILE A 147 -10.64 8.35 -16.19
CA ILE A 147 -9.96 8.52 -14.90
C ILE A 147 -8.63 7.77 -14.95
N LYS A 148 -7.55 8.49 -14.65
CA LYS A 148 -6.22 7.90 -14.53
C LYS A 148 -5.76 7.97 -13.07
N LEU A 149 -5.44 6.83 -12.49
CA LEU A 149 -4.67 6.77 -11.24
C LEU A 149 -3.22 7.16 -11.55
N THR A 150 -2.74 8.23 -10.93
CA THR A 150 -1.38 8.76 -11.17
C THR A 150 -0.38 8.41 -10.09
N GLY A 151 -0.86 7.99 -8.92
CA GLY A 151 -0.03 7.55 -7.82
C GLY A 151 -0.74 7.59 -6.48
N PHE A 152 -0.09 7.03 -5.47
CA PHE A 152 -0.49 7.13 -4.08
C PHE A 152 0.75 7.30 -3.19
N VAL A 153 0.55 7.82 -1.99
CA VAL A 153 1.55 7.78 -0.90
C VAL A 153 0.86 7.21 0.31
N ARG A 154 1.49 6.22 0.94
CA ARG A 154 1.04 5.62 2.19
C ARG A 154 2.15 5.68 3.21
N PHE A 155 1.86 6.19 4.40
CA PHE A 155 2.75 6.11 5.55
C PHE A 155 2.04 5.43 6.71
N ALA A 156 2.70 4.43 7.30
CA ALA A 156 2.32 3.85 8.58
C ALA A 156 3.28 4.30 9.69
N LEU A 157 2.75 4.56 10.88
CA LEU A 157 3.53 4.90 12.08
C LEU A 157 4.47 3.74 12.42
N GLY A 158 5.75 4.05 12.67
CA GLY A 158 6.76 3.05 13.02
C GLY A 158 7.26 2.18 11.87
N GLU A 159 6.76 2.35 10.65
CA GLU A 159 7.18 1.55 9.49
C GLU A 159 8.70 1.61 9.28
N GLY A 160 9.38 0.46 9.25
CA GLY A 160 10.83 0.38 9.10
C GLY A 160 11.63 0.90 10.31
N ILE A 161 11.01 0.97 11.49
CA ILE A 161 11.70 1.20 12.77
C ILE A 161 11.64 -0.10 13.56
N GLU A 162 12.79 -0.60 13.99
CA GLU A 162 12.85 -1.72 14.92
C GLU A 162 12.36 -1.24 16.28
N LYS A 163 11.34 -1.91 16.81
CA LYS A 163 10.79 -1.59 18.13
C LYS A 163 11.60 -2.37 19.16
N GLU A 164 12.36 -1.67 19.99
CA GLU A 164 12.99 -2.28 21.16
C GLU A 164 11.90 -2.86 22.09
N GLU A 165 12.04 -4.12 22.46
CA GLU A 165 11.19 -4.75 23.46
C GLU A 165 11.77 -4.50 24.85
N ASP A 166 11.13 -3.60 25.60
CA ASP A 166 11.54 -3.33 26.97
C ASP A 166 10.92 -4.34 27.95
N ASP A 167 11.76 -5.02 28.73
CA ASP A 167 11.33 -5.81 29.88
C ASP A 167 11.26 -4.91 31.12
N PHE A 168 10.08 -4.37 31.35
CA PHE A 168 9.79 -3.52 32.50
C PHE A 168 10.11 -4.20 33.85
N ALA A 169 9.97 -5.53 33.95
CA ALA A 169 10.28 -6.24 35.19
C ALA A 169 11.80 -6.30 35.43
N ALA A 170 12.58 -6.54 34.38
CA ALA A 170 14.04 -6.50 34.44
C ALA A 170 14.56 -5.08 34.74
N GLU A 171 13.95 -4.05 34.14
CA GLU A 171 14.31 -2.66 34.38
C GLU A 171 14.05 -2.25 35.85
N VAL A 172 12.89 -2.63 36.40
CA VAL A 172 12.55 -2.41 37.81
C VAL A 172 13.48 -3.18 38.74
N ALA A 173 13.84 -4.43 38.41
CA ALA A 173 14.78 -5.23 39.21
C ALA A 173 16.19 -4.59 39.24
N ALA A 174 16.68 -4.11 38.09
CA ALA A 174 17.97 -3.44 37.96
C ALA A 174 18.02 -2.12 38.76
N MET A 175 16.93 -1.34 38.76
CA MET A 175 16.86 -0.08 39.52
C MET A 175 16.68 -0.27 41.04
N SER A 176 16.07 -1.38 41.48
CA SER A 176 15.81 -1.64 42.90
C SER A 176 16.95 -2.36 43.63
N GLY A 177 18.07 -2.64 42.95
CA GLY A 177 19.29 -3.19 43.55
C GLY A 177 19.16 -4.63 44.06
N LYS A 178 18.07 -5.33 43.70
CA LYS A 178 17.90 -6.77 43.94
C LYS A 178 18.41 -7.53 42.73
N ALA A 179 19.74 -7.63 42.62
CA ALA A 179 20.36 -8.69 41.82
C ALA A 179 20.26 -10.03 42.56
#